data_AF-A0A1B8ZZV7-F1
#
_entry.id   AF-A0A1B8ZZV7-F1
#
_cell.length_a   1.000
_cell.length_b   1.000
_cell.length_c   1.000
_cell.angle_alpha   90.00
_cell.angle_beta   90.00
_cell.angle_gamma   90.00
#
_symmetry.space_group_name_H-M   'P 1'
#
loop_
_entity.id
_entity.type
_entity.pdbx_description
1 polymer ?
#
loop_
_entity_poly.entity_id
_entity_poly.type
_entity_poly.pdbx_seq_one_letter_code
_entity_poly.pdbx_strand_id
1 'polypeptide(L)'
;METPIKYKFSDWLYNRFVENFRKKKIIEAFIFMDVLSNYQLFVEENNKASDQKRHTRELYARIVKALKDHTADKLLLTGAERIQEIDRELKIYEDDLRKIGCSENYIKQCSNERKTTYYGN
;
A
#
# COMPACT_ATOMS: atom_id res chain seq x y z
N MET A 1 -5.90 -12.89 2.47
CA MET A 1 -6.67 -13.06 1.23
C MET A 1 -5.74 -12.76 0.07
N GLU A 2 -5.57 -13.66 -0.89
CA GLU A 2 -4.61 -13.46 -1.99
C GLU A 2 -5.13 -12.38 -2.95
N THR A 3 -4.26 -11.45 -3.35
CA THR A 3 -4.61 -10.43 -4.35
C THR A 3 -4.98 -11.10 -5.69
N PRO A 4 -6.18 -10.86 -6.24
CA PRO A 4 -6.54 -11.36 -7.56
C PRO A 4 -5.49 -11.01 -8.62
N ILE A 5 -5.14 -11.96 -9.50
CA ILE A 5 -4.10 -11.78 -10.53
C ILE A 5 -4.34 -10.50 -11.36
N LYS A 6 -5.61 -10.20 -11.68
CA LYS A 6 -6.04 -9.01 -12.42
C LYS A 6 -5.64 -7.67 -11.78
N TYR A 7 -5.31 -7.64 -10.48
CA TYR A 7 -4.89 -6.44 -9.76
C TYR A 7 -3.38 -6.35 -9.53
N LYS A 8 -2.64 -7.46 -9.71
CA LYS A 8 -1.21 -7.52 -9.36
C LYS A 8 -0.37 -6.45 -10.08
N PHE A 9 -0.67 -6.16 -11.35
CA PHE A 9 0.09 -5.15 -12.10
C PHE A 9 -0.19 -3.72 -11.64
N SER A 10 -1.47 -3.34 -11.47
CA SER A 10 -1.82 -2.00 -10.96
C SER A 10 -1.35 -1.79 -9.53
N ASP A 11 -1.43 -2.83 -8.68
CA ASP A 11 -0.89 -2.81 -7.32
C ASP A 11 0.63 -2.60 -7.35
N TRP A 12 1.34 -3.32 -8.24
CA TRP A 12 2.77 -3.15 -8.39
C TRP A 12 3.14 -1.72 -8.83
N LEU A 13 2.48 -1.16 -9.84
CA LEU A 13 2.73 0.23 -10.28
C LEU A 13 2.51 1.24 -9.15
N TYR A 14 1.39 1.11 -8.42
CA TYR A 14 1.09 1.96 -7.28
C TYR A 14 2.16 1.81 -6.18
N ASN A 15 2.56 0.59 -5.82
CA ASN A 15 3.55 0.35 -4.78
C ASN A 15 4.92 0.89 -5.17
N ARG A 16 5.32 0.75 -6.44
CA ARG A 16 6.57 1.33 -6.94
C ARG A 16 6.53 2.87 -6.88
N PHE A 17 5.39 3.52 -7.14
CA PHE A 17 5.22 4.96 -6.89
C PHE A 17 5.48 5.28 -5.40
N VAL A 18 4.76 4.61 -4.49
CA VAL A 18 4.83 4.88 -3.05
C VAL A 18 6.25 4.73 -2.51
N GLU A 19 6.92 3.62 -2.85
CA GLU A 19 8.29 3.37 -2.40
C GLU A 19 9.28 4.42 -2.90
N ASN A 20 9.22 4.77 -4.19
CA ASN A 20 10.15 5.76 -4.77
C ASN A 20 9.88 7.16 -4.20
N PHE A 21 8.61 7.53 -4.02
CA PHE A 21 8.23 8.81 -3.44
C PHE A 21 8.74 8.96 -1.99
N ARG A 22 8.55 7.92 -1.16
CA ARG A 22 9.09 7.86 0.21
C ARG A 22 10.61 7.97 0.24
N LYS A 23 11.31 7.33 -0.71
CA LYS A 23 12.76 7.38 -0.89
C LYS A 23 13.27 8.67 -1.56
N LYS A 24 12.39 9.66 -1.80
CA LYS A 24 12.70 10.92 -2.49
C LYS A 24 13.25 10.74 -3.92
N LYS A 25 13.01 9.58 -4.53
CA LYS A 25 13.26 9.29 -5.94
C LYS A 25 12.08 9.78 -6.77
N ILE A 26 11.96 11.11 -6.86
CA ILE A 26 10.74 11.76 -7.36
C ILE A 26 10.52 11.44 -8.84
N ILE A 27 11.56 11.48 -9.66
CA ILE A 27 11.44 11.20 -11.10
C ILE A 27 10.89 9.78 -11.32
N GLU A 28 11.49 8.78 -10.66
CA GLU A 28 11.06 7.39 -10.76
C GLU A 28 9.64 7.19 -10.25
N ALA A 29 9.26 7.85 -9.15
CA ALA A 29 7.89 7.80 -8.65
C ALA A 29 6.91 8.27 -9.74
N PHE A 30 7.13 9.45 -10.33
CA PHE A 30 6.22 9.99 -11.34
C PHE A 30 6.20 9.17 -12.64
N ILE A 31 7.27 8.46 -13.00
CA ILE A 31 7.25 7.48 -14.09
C ILE A 31 6.23 6.37 -13.80
N PHE A 32 6.22 5.80 -12.59
CA PHE A 32 5.25 4.76 -12.24
C PHE A 32 3.81 5.30 -12.19
N MET A 33 3.62 6.54 -11.75
CA MET A 33 2.31 7.20 -11.78
C MET A 33 1.81 7.40 -13.22
N ASP A 34 2.69 7.81 -14.13
CA ASP A 34 2.35 7.98 -15.55
C ASP A 34 1.98 6.65 -16.21
N VAL A 35 2.76 5.59 -15.97
CA VAL A 35 2.41 4.24 -16.46
C VAL A 35 1.09 3.76 -15.87
N LEU A 36 0.79 4.03 -14.59
CA LEU A 36 -0.50 3.70 -13.98
C LEU A 36 -1.66 4.47 -14.64
N SER A 37 -1.45 5.75 -14.97
CA SER A 37 -2.45 6.56 -15.67
C SER A 37 -2.75 6.02 -17.07
N ASN A 38 -1.72 5.67 -17.84
CA ASN A 38 -1.87 5.05 -19.15
C ASN A 38 -2.53 3.66 -19.06
N TYR A 39 -2.16 2.87 -18.05
CA TYR A 39 -2.80 1.58 -17.80
C TYR A 39 -4.27 1.71 -17.44
N GLN A 40 -4.65 2.74 -16.67
CA GLN A 40 -6.05 3.05 -16.38
C GLN A 40 -6.83 3.26 -17.68
N LEU A 41 -6.31 4.07 -18.62
CA LEU A 41 -6.95 4.30 -19.93
C LEU A 41 -7.10 2.99 -20.73
N PHE A 42 -6.05 2.17 -20.77
CA PHE A 42 -6.11 0.86 -21.43
C PHE A 42 -7.19 -0.06 -20.84
N VAL A 43 -7.30 -0.11 -19.50
CA VAL A 43 -8.31 -0.95 -18.83
C VAL A 43 -9.72 -0.39 -19.06
N GLU A 44 -9.89 0.93 -19.19
CA GLU A 44 -11.19 1.56 -19.50
C GLU A 44 -11.78 1.12 -20.84
N GLU A 45 -10.94 0.91 -21.85
CA GLU A 45 -11.38 0.45 -23.17
C GLU A 45 -11.91 -1.00 -23.14
N ASN A 46 -11.60 -1.76 -22.09
CA ASN A 46 -12.04 -3.15 -21.95
C ASN A 46 -13.39 -3.27 -21.25
N ASN A 47 -14.48 -3.42 -22.01
CA ASN A 47 -15.85 -3.50 -21.48
C ASN A 47 -16.13 -4.64 -20.49
N LYS A 48 -15.29 -5.68 -20.42
CA LYS A 48 -15.50 -6.86 -19.56
C LYS A 48 -14.77 -6.78 -18.20
N ALA A 49 -14.05 -5.70 -17.93
CA ALA A 49 -13.13 -5.59 -16.79
C ALA A 49 -13.58 -4.59 -15.70
N SER A 50 -14.88 -4.55 -15.36
CA SER A 50 -15.47 -3.54 -14.45
C SER A 50 -14.72 -3.38 -13.12
N ASP A 51 -14.39 -4.48 -12.44
CA ASP A 51 -13.69 -4.40 -11.15
C ASP A 51 -12.25 -3.90 -11.31
N GLN A 52 -11.58 -4.27 -12.40
CA GLN A 52 -10.21 -3.86 -12.67
C GLN A 52 -10.14 -2.37 -13.03
N LYS A 53 -11.14 -1.86 -13.76
CA LYS A 53 -11.34 -0.42 -13.99
C LYS A 53 -11.46 0.32 -12.67
N ARG A 54 -12.40 -0.14 -11.82
CA ARG A 54 -12.64 0.46 -10.52
C ARG A 54 -11.38 0.46 -9.66
N HIS A 55 -10.72 -0.69 -9.54
CA HIS A 55 -9.49 -0.85 -8.74
C HIS A 55 -8.38 0.09 -9.21
N THR A 56 -8.10 0.13 -10.51
CA THR A 56 -7.03 0.98 -11.07
C THR A 56 -7.34 2.47 -10.89
N ARG A 57 -8.61 2.88 -11.11
CA ARG A 57 -9.08 4.25 -10.84
C ARG A 57 -8.89 4.64 -9.38
N GLU A 58 -9.26 3.75 -8.45
CA GLU A 58 -9.12 4.02 -7.02
C GLU A 58 -7.65 4.20 -6.62
N LEU A 59 -6.73 3.39 -7.14
CA LEU A 59 -5.30 3.53 -6.89
C LEU A 59 -4.75 4.86 -7.41
N TYR A 60 -5.06 5.22 -8.66
CA TYR A 60 -4.63 6.49 -9.23
C TYR A 60 -5.21 7.69 -8.47
N ALA A 61 -6.51 7.66 -8.15
CA ALA A 61 -7.17 8.71 -7.38
C ALA A 61 -6.57 8.88 -5.98
N ARG A 62 -6.16 7.79 -5.31
CA ARG A 62 -5.46 7.86 -4.02
C ARG A 62 -4.13 8.61 -4.13
N ILE A 63 -3.33 8.34 -5.17
CA ILE A 63 -2.08 9.06 -5.43
C ILE A 63 -2.36 10.55 -5.63
N VAL A 64 -3.27 10.89 -6.55
CA VAL A 64 -3.60 12.28 -6.88
C VAL A 64 -4.08 13.04 -5.64
N LYS A 65 -4.98 12.43 -4.86
CA LYS A 65 -5.48 13.02 -3.61
C LYS A 65 -4.33 13.27 -2.63
N ALA A 66 -3.48 12.28 -2.38
CA ALA A 66 -2.38 12.41 -1.43
C ALA A 66 -1.33 13.44 -1.89
N LEU A 67 -1.08 13.57 -3.19
CA LEU A 67 -0.22 14.64 -3.72
C LEU A 67 -0.83 16.02 -3.46
N LYS A 68 -2.14 16.17 -3.72
CA LYS A 68 -2.89 17.42 -3.51
C LYS A 68 -2.95 17.82 -2.04
N ASP A 69 -3.07 16.84 -1.16
CA ASP A 69 -3.14 17.02 0.29
C ASP A 69 -1.73 17.07 0.94
N HIS A 70 -0.65 16.99 0.16
CA HIS A 70 0.74 16.91 0.64
C HIS A 70 1.01 15.77 1.65
N THR A 71 0.35 14.62 1.44
CA THR A 71 0.46 13.42 2.28
C THR A 71 0.92 12.17 1.51
N ALA A 72 1.46 12.34 0.30
CA ALA A 72 1.91 11.23 -0.55
C ALA A 72 3.03 10.38 0.09
N ASP A 73 3.82 10.94 0.99
CA ASP A 73 4.82 10.22 1.80
C ASP A 73 4.18 9.23 2.79
N LYS A 74 2.92 9.46 3.17
CA LYS A 74 2.14 8.64 4.12
C LYS A 74 1.29 7.57 3.45
N LEU A 75 1.27 7.50 2.13
CA LEU A 75 0.54 6.45 1.41
C LEU A 75 1.08 5.08 1.82
N LEU A 76 0.17 4.15 2.14
CA LEU A 76 0.51 2.75 2.42
C LEU A 76 0.59 1.95 1.13
N LEU A 77 1.36 0.86 1.14
CA LEU A 77 1.35 -0.12 0.06
C LEU A 77 -0.04 -0.79 -0.05
N THR A 78 -0.28 -1.49 -1.16
CA THR A 78 -1.51 -2.26 -1.42
C THR A 78 -1.21 -3.73 -1.73
N GLY A 79 -2.25 -4.56 -1.74
CA GLY A 79 -2.17 -5.98 -2.08
C GLY A 79 -1.23 -6.77 -1.16
N ALA A 80 -0.52 -7.73 -1.74
CA ALA A 80 0.39 -8.60 -0.99
C ALA A 80 1.55 -7.85 -0.30
N GLU A 81 2.06 -6.78 -0.93
CA GLU A 81 3.16 -6.00 -0.34
C GLU A 81 2.70 -5.20 0.89
N ARG A 82 1.42 -4.78 0.96
CA ARG A 82 0.84 -4.19 2.17
C ARG A 82 0.89 -5.14 3.36
N ILE A 83 0.52 -6.40 3.15
CA ILE A 83 0.52 -7.42 4.21
C ILE A 83 1.95 -7.60 4.72
N GLN A 84 2.91 -7.69 3.81
CA GLN A 84 4.33 -7.80 4.17
C GLN A 84 4.86 -6.57 4.91
N GLU A 85 4.43 -5.36 4.52
CA GLU A 85 4.77 -4.12 5.22
C GLU A 85 4.24 -4.14 6.66
N ILE A 86 2.96 -4.49 6.84
CA ILE A 86 2.33 -4.62 8.16
C ILE A 86 3.06 -5.65 9.02
N ASP A 87 3.35 -6.84 8.49
CA ASP A 87 4.03 -7.90 9.23
C ASP A 87 5.44 -7.48 9.66
N ARG A 88 6.16 -6.73 8.81
CA ARG A 88 7.48 -6.18 9.15
C ARG A 88 7.37 -5.13 10.26
N GLU A 89 6.43 -4.19 10.15
CA GLU A 89 6.24 -3.13 11.13
C GLU A 89 5.78 -3.68 12.48
N LEU A 90 4.89 -4.68 12.49
CA LEU A 90 4.47 -5.39 13.71
C LEU A 90 5.65 -6.13 14.32
N LYS A 91 6.47 -6.82 13.53
CA LYS A 91 7.65 -7.51 14.06
C LYS A 91 8.64 -6.55 14.73
N ILE A 92 8.91 -5.40 14.11
CA ILE A 92 9.77 -4.36 14.71
C ILE A 92 9.18 -3.89 16.04
N TYR A 93 7.88 -3.62 16.06
CA TYR A 93 7.19 -3.20 17.28
C TYR A 93 7.27 -4.26 18.40
N GLU A 94 7.03 -5.53 18.07
CA GLU A 94 7.18 -6.63 19.03
C GLU A 94 8.59 -6.76 19.56
N ASP A 95 9.60 -6.64 18.70
CA ASP A 95 11.01 -6.72 19.09
C ASP A 95 11.40 -5.56 20.02
N ASP A 96 10.86 -4.37 19.81
CA ASP A 96 11.06 -3.24 20.72
C ASP A 96 10.39 -3.44 22.08
N LEU A 97 9.19 -4.03 22.11
CA LEU A 97 8.54 -4.42 23.37
C LEU A 97 9.32 -5.53 24.12
N ARG A 98 9.89 -6.49 23.39
CA ARG A 98 10.77 -7.52 24.00
C ARG A 98 12.02 -6.88 24.61
N LYS A 99 12.65 -5.91 23.95
CA LYS A 99 13.84 -5.21 24.46
C LYS A 99 13.59 -4.48 25.78
N ILE A 100 12.39 -3.94 25.98
CA ILE A 100 12.02 -3.26 27.23
C ILE A 100 11.48 -4.22 28.30
N GLY A 101 11.53 -5.54 28.06
CA GLY A 101 11.20 -6.57 29.04
C GLY A 101 9.70 -6.88 29.18
N CYS A 102 8.87 -6.53 28.20
CA CYS A 102 7.46 -6.89 28.22
C CYS A 102 7.25 -8.41 28.11
N SER A 103 6.17 -8.93 28.72
CA SER A 103 5.80 -10.35 28.59
C SER A 103 5.21 -10.65 27.21
N GLU A 104 5.39 -11.88 26.71
CA GLU A 104 4.85 -12.29 25.40
C GLU A 104 3.32 -12.18 25.31
N ASN A 105 2.60 -12.36 26.43
CA ASN A 105 1.15 -12.16 26.45
C ASN A 105 0.77 -10.70 26.24
N TYR A 106 1.49 -9.77 26.87
CA TYR A 106 1.29 -8.34 26.69
C TYR A 106 1.65 -7.90 25.27
N ILE A 107 2.77 -8.40 24.74
CA ILE A 107 3.22 -8.12 23.37
C ILE A 107 2.14 -8.53 22.35
N LYS A 108 1.60 -9.75 22.47
CA LYS A 108 0.53 -10.23 21.58
C LYS A 108 -0.72 -9.35 21.64
N GLN A 109 -1.12 -8.94 22.85
CA GLN A 109 -2.25 -8.03 23.02
C GLN A 109 -2.00 -6.71 22.29
N CYS A 110 -0.86 -6.07 22.54
CA CYS A 110 -0.49 -4.80 21.91
C CYS A 110 -0.35 -4.90 20.38
N SER A 111 0.22 -5.98 19.85
CA SER A 111 0.29 -6.22 18.40
C SER A 111 -1.08 -6.34 17.76
N ASN A 112 -2.00 -7.06 18.40
CA ASN A 112 -3.38 -7.20 17.90
C ASN A 112 -4.12 -5.86 17.91
N GLU A 113 -4.01 -5.10 19.00
CA GLU A 113 -4.58 -3.74 19.12
C GLU A 113 -4.00 -2.78 18.07
N ARG A 114 -2.69 -2.84 17.84
CA ARG A 114 -2.02 -2.02 16.82
C ARG A 114 -2.48 -2.40 15.42
N LYS A 115 -2.64 -3.71 15.15
CA LYS A 115 -3.12 -4.22 13.87
C LYS A 115 -4.51 -3.68 13.53
N THR A 116 -5.44 -3.77 14.47
CA THR A 116 -6.83 -3.29 14.29
C THR A 116 -6.90 -1.77 14.20
N THR A 117 -6.17 -1.05 15.05
CA THR A 117 -6.25 0.41 15.14
C THR A 117 -5.61 1.13 13.94
N TYR A 118 -4.44 0.67 13.49
CA TYR A 118 -3.65 1.39 12.48
C TYR A 118 -3.83 0.89 11.06
N TYR A 119 -4.17 -0.39 10.87
CA TYR A 119 -4.22 -0.99 9.53
C TYR A 119 -5.63 -1.44 9.11
N GLY A 120 -6.59 -1.42 10.06
CA GLY A 120 -7.97 -1.85 9.85
C GLY A 120 -8.13 -3.38 9.81
N ASN A 121 -9.38 -3.84 9.82
CA ASN A 121 -9.74 -5.24 9.59
C ASN A 121 -9.65 -5.61 8.10
#